data_AF-A0A960E1X0-F1
#
_entry.id   AF-A0A960E1X0-F1
#
_cell.length_a   1.000
_cell.length_b   1.000
_cell.length_c   1.000
_cell.angle_alpha   90.00
_cell.angle_beta   90.00
_cell.angle_gamma   90.00
#
_symmetry.space_group_name_H-M   'P 1'
#
loop_
_entity.id
_entity.type
_entity.pdbx_description
1 polymer ?
#
loop_
_entity_poly.entity_id
_entity_poly.type
_entity_poly.pdbx_seq_one_letter_code
_entity_poly.pdbx_strand_id
1 'polypeptide(L)'
;MATAIAECAHHRVAAVADHRDAMACTGALAGLDLVVVDAFSRPDDWDRLGGANVVARLKAALDPPKVVALLPSDPYGIAELRMLEVGADRLIDRAAVTDAADLRHLVLGGRSTGSSPRELADRLRPLGLTTRSRPGAGLELVREHGLADEFDAPEPSLSRRQTITIRTRLSEAMGMAPIPAGSGAVITRVLPSWRQVCDVIQAARGLTCG
;
A
#
# COMPACT_ATOMS: atom_id res chain seq x y z
N MET A 1 14.17 14.47 3.12
CA MET A 1 13.72 15.37 4.21
C MET A 1 13.70 14.55 5.48
N ALA A 2 14.38 14.97 6.55
CA ALA A 2 14.47 14.20 7.80
C ALA A 2 13.11 14.12 8.53
N THR A 3 12.98 13.20 9.49
CA THR A 3 11.82 13.13 10.38
C THR A 3 11.74 14.42 11.21
N ALA A 4 10.61 15.12 11.14
CA ALA A 4 10.39 16.36 11.89
C ALA A 4 9.34 16.15 12.97
N ILE A 5 9.66 16.51 14.22
CA ILE A 5 8.75 16.44 15.36
C ILE A 5 8.34 17.87 15.73
N ALA A 6 7.04 18.10 15.93
CA ALA A 6 6.50 19.38 16.32
C ALA A 6 5.35 19.22 17.32
N GLU A 7 5.11 20.24 18.12
CA GLU A 7 3.91 20.36 18.95
C GLU A 7 2.89 21.26 18.25
N CYS A 8 1.65 20.78 18.11
CA CYS A 8 0.58 21.54 17.48
C CYS A 8 -0.72 21.36 18.25
N ALA A 9 -1.27 22.46 18.79
CA ALA A 9 -2.59 22.49 19.44
C ALA A 9 -2.82 21.35 20.45
N HIS A 10 -1.83 21.11 21.33
CA HIS A 10 -1.79 20.05 22.34
C HIS A 10 -1.50 18.63 21.83
N HIS A 11 -1.16 18.46 20.55
CA HIS A 11 -0.70 17.19 20.00
C HIS A 11 0.81 17.20 19.74
N ARG A 12 1.49 16.12 20.12
CA ARG A 12 2.86 15.83 19.68
C ARG A 12 2.77 15.07 18.35
N VAL A 13 3.22 15.71 17.29
CA VAL A 13 3.09 15.23 15.91
C VAL A 13 4.47 15.00 15.30
N ALA A 14 4.66 13.90 14.59
CA ALA A 14 5.80 13.72 13.70
C ALA A 14 5.38 13.66 12.24
N ALA A 15 6.18 14.26 11.36
CA ALA A 15 6.12 14.07 9.92
C ALA A 15 7.31 13.20 9.50
N VAL A 16 7.01 12.08 8.84
CA VAL A 16 8.00 11.10 8.37
C VAL A 16 8.07 11.17 6.85
N ALA A 17 9.17 11.74 6.35
CA ALA A 17 9.47 11.84 4.91
C ALA A 17 10.76 11.06 4.51
N ASP A 18 11.61 10.69 5.47
CA ASP A 18 12.71 9.74 5.26
C ASP A 18 12.41 8.46 6.04
N HIS A 19 12.09 7.40 5.31
CA HIS A 19 11.71 6.12 5.91
C HIS A 19 12.86 5.46 6.64
N ARG A 20 14.11 5.64 6.19
CA ARG A 20 15.27 5.02 6.85
C ARG A 20 15.52 5.68 8.21
N ASP A 21 15.43 7.00 8.24
CA ASP A 21 15.55 7.79 9.47
C ASP A 21 14.44 7.43 10.48
N ALA A 22 13.18 7.35 10.04
CA ALA A 22 12.08 6.96 10.92
C ALA A 22 12.20 5.54 11.49
N MET A 23 12.73 4.60 10.68
CA MET A 23 13.01 3.24 11.14
C MET A 23 14.15 3.19 12.17
N ALA A 24 15.17 4.06 12.04
CA ALA A 24 16.25 4.16 13.01
C ALA A 24 15.82 4.87 14.31
N CYS A 25 14.90 5.83 14.20
CA CYS A 25 14.47 6.71 15.29
C CYS A 25 13.12 6.31 15.91
N THR A 26 12.66 5.06 15.77
CA THR A 26 11.34 4.61 16.27
C THR A 26 11.13 4.93 17.76
N GLY A 27 12.17 4.84 18.59
CA GLY A 27 12.08 5.20 20.01
C GLY A 27 11.77 6.68 20.27
N ALA A 28 12.24 7.59 19.40
CA ALA A 28 11.94 9.02 19.48
C ALA A 28 10.49 9.35 19.10
N LEU A 29 9.80 8.43 18.43
CA LEU A 29 8.40 8.55 18.04
C LEU A 29 7.44 8.01 19.11
N ALA A 30 7.97 7.47 20.22
CA ALA A 30 7.15 7.03 21.34
C ALA A 30 6.47 8.19 22.08
N GLY A 31 5.21 7.99 22.46
CA GLY A 31 4.41 9.01 23.16
C GLY A 31 4.00 10.19 22.28
N LEU A 32 4.04 10.04 20.96
CA LEU A 32 3.40 10.95 20.02
C LEU A 32 1.92 10.60 19.89
N ASP A 33 1.07 11.61 19.73
CA ASP A 33 -0.37 11.41 19.52
C ASP A 33 -0.66 11.03 18.06
N LEU A 34 0.18 11.52 17.15
CA LEU A 34 -0.03 11.45 15.72
C LEU A 34 1.29 11.33 14.96
N VAL A 35 1.34 10.44 13.98
CA VAL A 35 2.44 10.37 13.00
C VAL A 35 1.85 10.48 11.60
N VAL A 36 2.31 11.48 10.85
CA VAL A 36 2.02 11.64 9.43
C VAL A 36 3.14 10.98 8.65
N VAL A 37 2.81 9.98 7.84
CA VAL A 37 3.78 9.20 7.05
C VAL A 37 3.54 9.49 5.57
N ASP A 38 4.56 10.00 4.89
CA ASP A 38 4.57 9.97 3.43
C ASP A 38 4.72 8.52 2.97
N ALA A 39 3.75 7.99 2.22
CA ALA A 39 3.78 6.60 1.77
C ALA A 39 4.93 6.32 0.80
N PHE A 40 5.31 7.33 0.01
CA PHE A 40 6.20 7.15 -1.12
C PHE A 40 7.66 7.18 -0.66
N SER A 41 8.44 6.17 -1.05
CA SER A 41 9.87 6.06 -0.77
C SER A 41 10.70 6.70 -1.89
N ARG A 42 11.98 6.35 -2.01
CA ARG A 42 12.83 6.89 -3.07
C ARG A 42 12.43 6.26 -4.42
N PRO A 43 12.51 7.00 -5.54
CA PRO A 43 12.15 6.49 -6.86
C PRO A 43 12.89 5.20 -7.28
N ASP A 44 14.10 5.01 -6.74
CA ASP A 44 15.00 3.90 -7.07
C ASP A 44 14.74 2.63 -6.24
N ASP A 45 13.91 2.71 -5.19
CA ASP A 45 13.53 1.53 -4.42
C ASP A 45 12.55 0.66 -5.24
N TRP A 46 12.73 -0.66 -5.24
CA TRP A 46 11.80 -1.58 -5.90
C TRP A 46 10.39 -1.49 -5.31
N ASP A 47 10.33 -1.34 -3.99
CA ASP A 47 9.12 -0.98 -3.26
C ASP A 47 9.04 0.54 -3.04
N ARG A 48 8.31 1.22 -3.93
CA ARG A 48 8.08 2.68 -3.88
C ARG A 48 7.05 3.09 -2.83
N LEU A 49 6.34 2.15 -2.23
CA LEU A 49 5.44 2.38 -1.10
C LEU A 49 6.07 1.92 0.22
N GLY A 50 7.39 2.15 0.37
CA GLY A 50 8.16 1.79 1.56
C GLY A 50 7.62 2.38 2.87
N GLY A 51 6.78 3.43 2.81
CA GLY A 51 6.11 3.99 3.97
C GLY A 51 5.19 2.98 4.67
N ALA A 52 4.69 1.96 3.96
CA ALA A 52 3.90 0.89 4.57
C ALA A 52 4.72 0.10 5.62
N ASN A 53 6.02 -0.11 5.37
CA ASN A 53 6.91 -0.76 6.34
C ASN A 53 7.13 0.11 7.59
N VAL A 54 7.20 1.44 7.41
CA VAL A 54 7.25 2.39 8.52
C VAL A 54 5.98 2.31 9.34
N VAL A 55 4.81 2.36 8.70
CA VAL A 55 3.52 2.25 9.42
C VAL A 55 3.42 0.94 10.19
N ALA A 56 3.74 -0.20 9.55
CA ALA A 56 3.74 -1.51 10.19
C ALA A 56 4.66 -1.54 11.43
N ARG A 57 5.87 -0.97 11.29
CA ARG A 57 6.83 -0.89 12.40
C ARG A 57 6.32 -0.03 13.54
N LEU A 58 5.75 1.15 13.23
CA LEU A 58 5.20 2.05 14.23
C LEU A 58 4.03 1.40 14.97
N LYS A 59 3.11 0.75 14.25
CA LYS A 59 1.97 0.04 14.85
C LYS A 59 2.39 -1.15 15.70
N ALA A 60 3.50 -1.81 15.36
CA ALA A 60 4.03 -2.91 16.16
C ALA A 60 4.85 -2.44 17.39
N ALA A 61 5.47 -1.26 17.32
CA ALA A 61 6.41 -0.78 18.34
C ALA A 61 5.80 0.22 19.32
N LEU A 62 4.74 0.92 18.91
CA LEU A 62 4.16 2.05 19.65
C LEU A 62 2.69 1.78 19.96
N ASP A 63 2.28 2.08 21.19
CA ASP A 63 0.92 1.88 21.68
C ASP A 63 0.23 3.24 21.91
N PRO A 64 -0.82 3.60 21.15
CA PRO A 64 -0.89 3.55 19.69
C PRO A 64 -1.01 4.98 19.14
N PRO A 65 0.03 5.56 18.50
CA PRO A 65 -0.14 6.82 17.79
C PRO A 65 -1.15 6.61 16.65
N LYS A 66 -1.98 7.64 16.43
CA LYS A 66 -2.77 7.70 15.20
C LYS A 66 -1.81 7.90 14.03
N VAL A 67 -1.88 7.04 13.03
CA VAL A 67 -1.06 7.10 11.83
C VAL A 67 -1.91 7.61 10.68
N VAL A 68 -1.45 8.71 10.09
CA VAL A 68 -2.05 9.31 8.89
C VAL A 68 -1.09 9.06 7.72
N ALA A 69 -1.51 8.31 6.72
CA ALA A 69 -0.71 8.04 5.53
C ALA A 69 -1.07 9.02 4.40
N LEU A 70 -0.06 9.65 3.81
CA LEU A 70 -0.17 10.41 2.57
C LEU A 70 0.09 9.48 1.39
N LEU A 71 -0.94 9.21 0.60
CA LEU A 71 -0.90 8.23 -0.50
C LEU A 71 -0.77 8.91 -1.86
N PRO A 72 -0.10 8.29 -2.84
CA PRO A 72 -0.28 8.69 -4.22
C PRO A 72 -1.71 8.39 -4.68
N SER A 73 -2.17 9.12 -5.69
CA SER A 73 -3.37 8.73 -6.44
C SER A 73 -3.14 7.35 -7.05
N ASP A 74 -4.02 6.42 -6.74
CA ASP A 74 -3.96 5.05 -7.23
C ASP A 74 -5.34 4.67 -7.75
N PRO A 75 -5.52 4.41 -9.06
CA PRO A 75 -6.82 4.17 -9.67
C PRO A 75 -7.52 2.88 -9.19
N TYR A 76 -6.79 1.92 -8.63
CA TYR A 76 -7.34 0.64 -8.18
C TYR A 76 -7.55 0.54 -6.66
N GLY A 77 -6.98 1.47 -5.88
CA GLY A 77 -7.07 1.48 -4.42
C GLY A 77 -6.23 0.39 -3.72
N ILE A 78 -5.24 -0.18 -4.41
CA ILE A 78 -4.28 -1.14 -3.86
C ILE A 78 -3.31 -0.46 -2.87
N ALA A 79 -2.86 0.77 -3.14
CA ALA A 79 -2.05 1.56 -2.21
C ALA A 79 -2.83 1.89 -0.93
N GLU A 80 -4.12 2.26 -1.09
CA GLU A 80 -5.05 2.43 0.03
C GLU A 80 -5.19 1.14 0.83
N LEU A 81 -5.48 0.02 0.16
CA LEU A 81 -5.59 -1.30 0.77
C LEU A 81 -4.31 -1.70 1.53
N ARG A 82 -3.14 -1.45 0.94
CA ARG A 82 -1.86 -1.79 1.55
C ARG A 82 -1.59 -0.98 2.81
N MET A 83 -1.96 0.30 2.85
CA MET A 83 -1.83 1.11 4.08
C MET A 83 -2.81 0.68 5.16
N LEU A 84 -4.03 0.29 4.79
CA LEU A 84 -5.00 -0.27 5.73
C LEU A 84 -4.54 -1.62 6.28
N GLU A 85 -3.92 -2.47 5.45
CA GLU A 85 -3.35 -3.76 5.87
C GLU A 85 -2.33 -3.59 7.01
N VAL A 86 -1.48 -2.56 6.94
CA VAL A 86 -0.48 -2.26 7.97
C VAL A 86 -1.01 -1.40 9.11
N GLY A 87 -2.31 -1.10 9.11
CA GLY A 87 -2.99 -0.44 10.22
C GLY A 87 -2.98 1.08 10.19
N ALA A 88 -2.80 1.73 9.05
CA ALA A 88 -2.99 3.18 8.98
C ALA A 88 -4.42 3.56 9.40
N ASP A 89 -4.57 4.56 10.29
CA ASP A 89 -5.89 4.97 10.81
C ASP A 89 -6.60 5.93 9.86
N ARG A 90 -5.84 6.66 9.06
CA ARG A 90 -6.37 7.64 8.12
C ARG A 90 -5.52 7.71 6.86
N LEU A 91 -6.20 7.86 5.73
CA LEU A 91 -5.60 8.04 4.42
C LEU A 91 -5.91 9.45 3.89
N ILE A 92 -4.90 10.11 3.37
CA ILE A 92 -5.00 11.40 2.67
C ILE A 92 -4.31 11.22 1.31
N ASP A 93 -4.98 11.61 0.24
CA ASP A 93 -4.40 11.69 -1.09
C ASP A 93 -3.41 12.86 -1.12
N ARG A 94 -2.19 12.58 -1.54
CA ARG A 94 -1.13 13.57 -1.70
C ARG A 94 -1.55 14.70 -2.64
N ALA A 95 -2.37 14.42 -3.66
CA ALA A 95 -2.87 15.44 -4.57
C ALA A 95 -3.76 16.48 -3.89
N ALA A 96 -4.34 16.16 -2.73
CA ALA A 96 -5.13 17.09 -1.93
C ALA A 96 -4.28 17.98 -1.00
N VAL A 97 -2.95 17.82 -1.01
CA VAL A 97 -2.01 18.58 -0.17
C VAL A 97 -1.10 19.40 -1.08
N THR A 98 -1.42 20.68 -1.27
CA THR A 98 -0.56 21.58 -2.07
C THR A 98 0.52 22.24 -1.22
N ASP A 99 0.23 22.48 0.06
CA ASP A 99 1.16 23.08 1.00
C ASP A 99 0.97 22.54 2.45
N ALA A 100 1.74 23.11 3.38
CA ALA A 100 1.66 22.74 4.79
C ALA A 100 0.35 23.14 5.49
N ALA A 101 -0.35 24.17 5.00
CA ALA A 101 -1.62 24.60 5.55
C ALA A 101 -2.73 23.61 5.21
N ASP A 102 -2.76 23.10 3.97
CA ASP A 102 -3.67 22.02 3.54
C ASP A 102 -3.48 20.77 4.39
N LEU A 103 -2.21 20.35 4.53
CA LEU A 103 -1.87 19.17 5.33
C LEU A 103 -2.37 19.33 6.77
N ARG A 104 -2.07 20.48 7.39
CA ARG A 104 -2.53 20.80 8.74
C ARG A 104 -4.06 20.77 8.83
N HIS A 105 -4.75 21.36 7.87
CA HIS A 105 -6.21 21.40 7.84
C HIS A 105 -6.83 20.00 7.77
N LEU A 106 -6.34 19.14 6.87
CA LEU A 106 -6.84 17.77 6.71
C LEU A 106 -6.55 16.89 7.94
N VAL A 107 -5.35 17.03 8.49
CA VAL A 107 -4.90 16.28 9.66
C VAL A 107 -5.69 16.67 10.91
N LEU A 108 -5.71 17.96 11.27
CA LEU A 108 -6.37 18.43 12.49
C LEU A 108 -7.90 18.43 12.35
N GLY A 109 -8.40 18.66 11.14
CA GLY A 109 -9.84 18.66 10.84
C GLY A 109 -10.46 17.26 10.84
N GLY A 110 -9.68 16.20 11.05
CA GLY A 110 -10.24 14.85 11.13
C GLY A 110 -10.59 14.21 9.79
N ARG A 111 -10.31 14.87 8.67
CA ARG A 111 -10.84 14.49 7.35
C ARG A 111 -9.94 13.47 6.66
N SER A 112 -10.54 12.41 6.13
CA SER A 112 -9.88 11.51 5.18
C SER A 112 -10.31 11.89 3.77
N THR A 113 -9.40 11.76 2.81
CA THR A 113 -9.71 11.87 1.38
C THR A 113 -9.55 10.53 0.67
N GLY A 114 -9.30 9.45 1.42
CA GLY A 114 -9.32 8.09 0.89
C GLY A 114 -10.73 7.63 0.55
N SER A 115 -10.82 6.50 -0.15
CA SER A 115 -12.10 5.92 -0.55
C SER A 115 -12.92 5.51 0.68
N SER A 116 -14.25 5.63 0.59
CA SER A 116 -15.12 4.93 1.54
C SER A 116 -14.93 3.40 1.40
N PRO A 117 -15.25 2.60 2.44
CA PRO A 117 -15.11 1.15 2.36
C PRO A 117 -15.84 0.51 1.17
N ARG A 118 -16.97 1.10 0.76
CA ARG A 118 -17.75 0.64 -0.41
C ARG A 118 -17.05 0.98 -1.72
N GLU A 119 -16.60 2.23 -1.89
CA GLU A 119 -15.87 2.66 -3.09
C GLU A 119 -14.58 1.85 -3.26
N LEU A 120 -13.83 1.62 -2.18
CA LEU A 120 -12.64 0.78 -2.20
C LEU A 120 -12.98 -0.66 -2.62
N ALA A 121 -14.03 -1.26 -2.03
CA ALA A 121 -14.45 -2.60 -2.39
C ALA A 121 -14.90 -2.72 -3.86
N ASP A 122 -15.57 -1.70 -4.40
CA ASP A 122 -15.98 -1.66 -5.79
C ASP A 122 -14.78 -1.56 -6.75
N ARG A 123 -13.73 -0.80 -6.39
CA ARG A 123 -12.48 -0.68 -7.18
C ARG A 123 -11.59 -1.92 -7.14
N LEU A 124 -11.59 -2.64 -6.02
CA LEU A 124 -10.80 -3.86 -5.85
C LEU A 124 -11.43 -5.10 -6.54
N ARG A 125 -12.76 -5.14 -6.63
CA ARG A 125 -13.51 -6.29 -7.15
C ARG A 125 -13.07 -6.78 -8.54
N PRO A 126 -12.81 -5.92 -9.55
CA PRO A 126 -12.35 -6.35 -10.87
C PRO A 126 -11.01 -7.10 -10.85
N LEU A 127 -10.20 -6.85 -9.83
CA LEU A 127 -8.89 -7.50 -9.64
C LEU A 127 -8.99 -8.79 -8.81
N GLY A 128 -10.21 -9.20 -8.42
CA GLY A 128 -10.41 -10.32 -7.51
C GLY A 128 -9.99 -10.03 -6.07
N LEU A 129 -9.75 -8.76 -5.72
CA LEU A 129 -9.36 -8.34 -4.38
C LEU A 129 -10.58 -7.92 -3.55
N THR A 130 -10.42 -7.97 -2.24
CA THR A 130 -11.38 -7.46 -1.25
C THR A 130 -10.66 -6.55 -0.26
N THR A 131 -11.41 -5.85 0.59
CA THR A 131 -10.82 -5.04 1.67
C THR A 131 -10.09 -5.87 2.74
N ARG A 132 -10.14 -7.21 2.66
CA ARG A 132 -9.38 -8.14 3.51
C ARG A 132 -8.19 -8.77 2.79
N SER A 133 -8.01 -8.49 1.51
CA SER A 133 -6.88 -8.98 0.73
C SER A 133 -5.58 -8.32 1.22
N ARG A 134 -4.47 -9.02 1.01
CA ARG A 134 -3.16 -8.71 1.61
C ARG A 134 -2.09 -8.50 0.54
N PRO A 135 -2.15 -7.40 -0.24
CA PRO A 135 -1.16 -7.13 -1.27
C PRO A 135 0.27 -7.10 -0.71
N GLY A 136 0.46 -6.70 0.56
CA GLY A 136 1.77 -6.74 1.22
C GLY A 136 2.37 -8.14 1.28
N ALA A 137 1.57 -9.17 1.58
CA ALA A 137 2.03 -10.56 1.60
C ALA A 137 2.50 -11.05 0.22
N GLY A 138 1.92 -10.52 -0.86
CA GLY A 138 2.42 -10.77 -2.22
C GLY A 138 3.82 -10.21 -2.44
N LEU A 139 4.07 -8.98 -2.01
CA LEU A 139 5.40 -8.34 -2.11
C LEU A 139 6.45 -9.05 -1.25
N GLU A 140 6.07 -9.52 -0.07
CA GLU A 140 6.93 -10.36 0.79
C GLU A 140 7.38 -11.62 0.05
N LEU A 141 6.44 -12.32 -0.59
CA LEU A 141 6.73 -13.54 -1.37
C LEU A 141 7.66 -13.24 -2.56
N VAL A 142 7.43 -12.15 -3.28
CA VAL A 142 8.30 -11.74 -4.40
C VAL A 142 9.73 -11.51 -3.92
N ARG A 143 9.90 -10.81 -2.80
CA ARG A 143 11.22 -10.54 -2.20
C ARG A 143 11.89 -11.83 -1.72
N GLU A 144 11.17 -12.68 -0.99
CA GLU A 144 11.69 -13.94 -0.44
C GLU A 144 12.17 -14.92 -1.52
N HIS A 145 11.51 -14.90 -2.68
CA HIS A 145 11.85 -15.77 -3.81
C HIS A 145 12.75 -15.11 -4.86
N GLY A 146 13.19 -13.87 -4.66
CA GLY A 146 14.05 -13.16 -5.62
C GLY A 146 13.38 -12.95 -6.98
N LEU A 147 12.07 -12.72 -6.99
CA LEU A 147 11.26 -12.61 -8.23
C LEU A 147 11.12 -11.16 -8.72
N ALA A 148 11.86 -10.21 -8.15
CA ALA A 148 11.72 -8.78 -8.47
C ALA A 148 11.80 -8.51 -9.99
N ASP A 149 12.78 -9.11 -10.65
CA ASP A 149 13.03 -8.94 -12.09
C ASP A 149 11.90 -9.49 -12.97
N GLU A 150 11.16 -10.51 -12.50
CA GLU A 150 10.02 -11.08 -13.24
C GLU A 150 8.84 -10.12 -13.36
N PHE A 151 8.75 -9.14 -12.44
CA PHE A 151 7.72 -8.12 -12.48
C PHE A 151 8.13 -6.89 -13.27
N ASP A 152 9.43 -6.67 -13.48
CA ASP A 152 9.97 -5.59 -14.30
C ASP A 152 10.07 -5.96 -15.79
N ALA A 153 10.03 -7.26 -16.10
CA ALA A 153 10.04 -7.75 -17.47
C ALA A 153 8.66 -7.66 -18.16
N PRO A 154 8.60 -7.41 -19.49
CA PRO A 154 7.34 -7.38 -20.23
C PRO A 154 6.67 -8.76 -20.33
N GLU A 155 7.47 -9.82 -20.26
CA GLU A 155 7.04 -11.22 -20.26
C GLU A 155 7.83 -12.00 -19.20
N PRO A 156 7.22 -12.99 -18.54
CA PRO A 156 7.92 -13.79 -17.54
C PRO A 156 9.01 -14.64 -18.20
N SER A 157 10.21 -14.65 -17.61
CA SER A 157 11.32 -15.51 -18.06
C SER A 157 11.14 -16.98 -17.62
N LEU A 158 10.19 -17.20 -16.72
CA LEU A 158 9.84 -18.48 -16.11
C LEU A 158 9.20 -19.46 -17.10
N SER A 159 9.44 -20.76 -16.91
CA SER A 159 8.68 -21.80 -17.62
C SER A 159 7.19 -21.74 -17.27
N ARG A 160 6.33 -22.18 -18.19
CA ARG A 160 4.86 -22.23 -17.97
C ARG A 160 4.46 -22.86 -16.63
N ARG A 161 5.11 -23.96 -16.23
CA ARG A 161 4.84 -24.63 -14.96
C ARG A 161 5.19 -23.74 -13.77
N GLN A 162 6.37 -23.11 -13.80
CA GLN A 162 6.80 -22.16 -12.77
C GLN A 162 5.87 -20.95 -12.70
N THR A 163 5.48 -20.36 -13.83
CA THR A 163 4.53 -19.25 -13.88
C THR A 163 3.20 -19.64 -13.22
N ILE A 164 2.65 -20.81 -13.53
CA ILE A 164 1.40 -21.29 -12.91
C ILE A 164 1.57 -21.42 -11.39
N THR A 165 2.65 -22.06 -10.94
CA THR A 165 2.93 -22.25 -9.51
C THR A 165 3.08 -20.93 -8.76
N ILE A 166 3.91 -20.01 -9.28
CA ILE A 166 4.16 -18.70 -8.66
C ILE A 166 2.87 -17.88 -8.62
N ARG A 167 2.13 -17.85 -9.73
CA ARG A 167 0.83 -17.17 -9.82
C ARG A 167 -0.16 -17.68 -8.77
N THR A 168 -0.30 -18.99 -8.63
CA THR A 168 -1.17 -19.58 -7.60
C THR A 168 -0.74 -19.16 -6.19
N ARG A 169 0.56 -19.27 -5.88
CA ARG A 169 1.08 -18.88 -4.56
C ARG A 169 0.88 -17.39 -4.27
N LEU A 170 1.09 -16.53 -5.26
CA LEU A 170 0.87 -15.08 -5.13
C LEU A 170 -0.61 -14.74 -4.97
N SER A 171 -1.49 -15.34 -5.76
CA SER A 171 -2.94 -15.16 -5.61
C SER A 171 -3.43 -15.62 -4.24
N GLU A 172 -2.93 -16.74 -3.73
CA GLU A 172 -3.25 -17.24 -2.38
C GLU A 172 -2.73 -16.28 -1.29
N ALA A 173 -1.45 -15.88 -1.36
CA ALA A 173 -0.84 -14.97 -0.38
C ALA A 173 -1.58 -13.63 -0.30
N MET A 174 -1.96 -13.07 -1.45
CA MET A 174 -2.69 -11.81 -1.52
C MET A 174 -4.19 -11.95 -1.20
N GLY A 175 -4.72 -13.18 -1.14
CA GLY A 175 -6.15 -13.40 -1.00
C GLY A 175 -6.95 -12.90 -2.22
N MET A 176 -6.44 -13.17 -3.43
CA MET A 176 -7.15 -12.92 -4.69
C MET A 176 -8.15 -14.05 -4.96
N ALA A 177 -9.42 -13.69 -5.16
CA ALA A 177 -10.45 -14.61 -5.57
C ALA A 177 -10.38 -14.89 -7.09
N PRO A 178 -10.83 -16.07 -7.54
CA PRO A 178 -11.07 -16.33 -8.95
C PRO A 178 -12.02 -15.30 -9.57
N ILE A 179 -11.68 -14.83 -10.77
CA ILE A 179 -12.40 -13.77 -11.48
C ILE A 179 -13.30 -14.42 -12.54
N PRO A 180 -14.50 -13.88 -12.80
CA PRO A 180 -15.33 -14.34 -13.91
C PRO A 180 -14.59 -14.20 -15.26
N ALA A 181 -14.47 -15.30 -15.99
CA ALA A 181 -14.04 -15.33 -17.39
C ALA A 181 -15.19 -15.76 -18.30
N GLY A 182 -15.31 -15.03 -19.42
CA GLY A 182 -16.28 -15.29 -20.48
C GLY A 182 -17.24 -14.12 -20.71
N SER A 183 -17.64 -13.95 -21.97
CA SER A 183 -18.79 -13.13 -22.38
C SER A 183 -19.92 -14.08 -22.77
N GLY A 184 -20.93 -14.26 -21.90
CA GLY A 184 -22.07 -15.14 -22.20
C GLY A 184 -22.79 -15.71 -20.97
N ALA A 185 -23.67 -16.69 -21.20
CA ALA A 185 -24.55 -17.30 -20.20
C ALA A 185 -23.85 -18.21 -19.17
N VAL A 186 -22.57 -18.53 -19.36
CA VAL A 186 -21.79 -19.37 -18.45
C VAL A 186 -20.60 -18.57 -17.91
N ILE A 187 -20.70 -18.16 -16.65
CA ILE A 187 -19.61 -17.50 -15.93
C ILE A 187 -18.67 -18.60 -15.41
N THR A 188 -17.52 -18.78 -16.07
CA THR A 188 -16.47 -19.69 -15.56
C THR A 188 -15.55 -18.89 -14.64
N ARG A 189 -15.33 -19.34 -13.41
CA ARG A 189 -14.37 -18.69 -12.51
C ARG A 189 -12.96 -19.21 -12.79
N VAL A 190 -12.04 -18.32 -13.15
CA VAL A 190 -10.64 -18.66 -13.43
C VAL A 190 -9.71 -17.95 -12.47
N LEU A 191 -8.55 -18.53 -12.22
CA LEU A 191 -7.48 -17.84 -11.51
C LEU A 191 -7.09 -16.56 -12.27
N PRO A 192 -6.68 -15.50 -11.56
CA PRO A 192 -6.11 -14.31 -12.19
C PRO A 192 -5.04 -14.70 -13.23
N SER A 193 -5.00 -13.97 -14.34
CA SER A 193 -3.91 -14.08 -15.32
C SER A 193 -2.58 -13.62 -14.73
N TRP A 194 -1.45 -14.02 -15.34
CA TRP A 194 -0.14 -13.51 -14.94
C TRP A 194 -0.11 -11.97 -14.97
N ARG A 195 -0.62 -11.38 -16.05
CA ARG A 195 -0.74 -9.92 -16.19
C ARG A 195 -1.50 -9.27 -15.04
N GLN A 196 -2.65 -9.80 -14.64
CA GLN A 196 -3.40 -9.25 -13.51
C GLN A 196 -2.63 -9.35 -12.18
N VAL A 197 -1.88 -10.44 -11.96
CA VAL A 197 -1.00 -10.54 -10.79
C VAL A 197 0.12 -9.51 -10.85
N CYS A 198 0.72 -9.29 -12.03
CA CYS A 198 1.70 -8.23 -12.23
C CYS A 198 1.11 -6.85 -11.96
N ASP A 199 -0.06 -6.53 -12.50
CA ASP A 199 -0.73 -5.25 -12.29
C ASP A 199 -0.96 -4.99 -10.78
N VAL A 200 -1.41 -6.01 -10.04
CA VAL A 200 -1.59 -5.91 -8.58
C VAL A 200 -0.26 -5.70 -7.85
N ILE A 201 0.79 -6.45 -8.19
CA ILE A 201 2.11 -6.31 -7.57
C ILE A 201 2.72 -4.94 -7.87
N GLN A 202 2.57 -4.46 -9.12
CA GLN A 202 3.07 -3.16 -9.54
C GLN A 202 2.34 -2.02 -8.81
N ALA A 203 1.02 -2.07 -8.73
CA ALA A 203 0.25 -1.12 -7.93
C ALA A 203 0.60 -1.20 -6.43
N ALA A 204 0.74 -2.41 -5.88
CA ALA A 204 1.08 -2.62 -4.48
C ALA A 204 2.45 -2.06 -4.10
N ARG A 205 3.43 -2.12 -5.00
CA ARG A 205 4.75 -1.51 -4.80
C ARG A 205 4.80 -0.02 -5.14
N GLY A 206 3.69 0.60 -5.56
CA GLY A 206 3.62 2.04 -5.82
C GLY A 206 3.86 2.47 -7.26
N LEU A 207 3.76 1.57 -8.24
CA LEU A 207 3.68 1.94 -9.65
C LEU A 207 2.23 2.05 -10.06
N THR A 208 1.81 3.23 -10.52
CA THR A 208 0.54 3.36 -11.22
C THR A 208 0.65 2.64 -12.55
N CYS A 209 -0.13 1.57 -12.75
CA CYS A 209 -0.33 1.00 -14.08
C CYS A 209 -1.01 2.07 -14.93
N GLY A 210 -0.27 2.67 -15.87
CA GLY A 210 -0.78 3.57 -16.90
C GLY A 210 -1.32 2.80 -18.10
#